data_AF-A0A0E2ZL42-F1
#
_entry.id   AF-A0A0E2ZL42-F1
#
_cell.length_a   1.000
_cell.length_b   1.000
_cell.length_c   1.000
_cell.angle_alpha   90.00
_cell.angle_beta   90.00
_cell.angle_gamma   90.00
#
_symmetry.space_group_name_H-M   'P 1'
#
loop_
_entity.id
_entity.type
_entity.pdbx_description
1 polymer ?
#
loop_
_entity_poly.entity_id
_entity_poly.type
_entity_poly.pdbx_seq_one_letter_code
_entity_poly.pdbx_strand_id
1 'polypeptide(L)'
;MCARRHFNLIGGGVFLLFGACANGAEWRFTPLLAGGEIYTDNVTLAPRGEEESDFITQITPGFSLRGRGSRLQLGANYLMQNLFFAKDGDRNTTFHRFLGLARAELAKDHLFFDLRATVFQALISPTGAAPPFRGFGGGMGGG
;
A
#
# COMPACT_ATOMS: atom_id res chain seq x y z
N MET A 1 -24.61 -7.99 20.71
CA MET A 1 -25.79 -7.35 20.09
C MET A 1 -25.32 -6.60 18.84
N CYS A 2 -25.58 -7.13 17.65
CA CYS A 2 -25.17 -6.51 16.39
C CYS A 2 -26.22 -5.47 15.98
N ALA A 3 -25.84 -4.19 15.88
CA ALA A 3 -26.77 -3.12 15.58
C ALA A 3 -27.22 -3.19 14.10
N ARG A 4 -28.54 -3.21 13.92
CA ARG A 4 -29.27 -3.15 12.65
C ARG A 4 -28.86 -1.88 11.89
N ARG A 5 -28.08 -2.02 10.82
CA ARG A 5 -27.70 -0.87 9.98
C ARG A 5 -28.77 -0.66 8.91
N HIS A 6 -29.53 0.41 9.07
CA HIS A 6 -30.48 0.90 8.08
C HIS A 6 -29.75 1.40 6.84
N PHE A 7 -30.22 0.95 5.69
CA PHE A 7 -29.68 1.24 4.36
C PHE A 7 -30.50 2.37 3.76
N ASN A 8 -29.93 3.57 3.63
CA ASN A 8 -30.49 4.62 2.77
C ASN A 8 -29.66 4.68 1.48
N LEU A 9 -30.28 4.20 0.41
CA LEU A 9 -29.81 4.19 -0.97
C LEU A 9 -30.03 5.57 -1.59
N ILE A 10 -28.97 6.35 -1.82
CA ILE A 10 -28.93 7.35 -2.90
C ILE A 10 -27.53 7.36 -3.51
N GLY A 11 -27.43 7.05 -4.81
CA GLY A 11 -26.26 7.33 -5.64
C GLY A 11 -25.35 6.14 -5.90
N GLY A 12 -25.23 5.74 -7.17
CA GLY A 12 -24.52 4.54 -7.63
C GLY A 12 -23.03 4.54 -7.30
N GLY A 13 -22.65 3.63 -6.41
CA GLY A 13 -21.28 3.25 -6.09
C GLY A 13 -21.35 2.01 -5.22
N VAL A 14 -21.17 0.83 -5.82
CA VAL A 14 -21.19 -0.45 -5.08
C VAL A 14 -19.90 -0.54 -4.27
N PHE A 15 -19.92 0.03 -3.06
CA PHE A 15 -18.90 -0.20 -2.04
C PHE A 15 -19.21 -1.55 -1.36
N LEU A 16 -18.56 -2.62 -1.82
CA LEU A 16 -18.61 -3.93 -1.16
C LEU A 16 -17.84 -3.88 0.17
N LEU A 17 -18.50 -3.39 1.21
CA LEU A 17 -18.01 -3.53 2.58
C LEU A 17 -18.24 -4.98 3.04
N PHE A 18 -17.28 -5.87 2.73
CA PHE A 18 -17.21 -7.19 3.36
C PHE A 18 -16.86 -7.03 4.84
N GLY A 19 -17.88 -6.82 5.68
CA GLY A 19 -17.77 -6.89 7.12
C GLY A 19 -17.80 -8.34 7.57
N ALA A 20 -16.63 -8.97 7.76
CA ALA A 20 -16.56 -10.24 8.47
C ALA A 20 -16.78 -9.98 9.97
N CYS A 21 -17.98 -10.27 10.48
CA CYS A 21 -18.20 -10.43 11.91
C CYS A 21 -17.53 -11.73 12.36
N ALA A 22 -16.23 -11.68 12.62
CA ALA A 22 -15.51 -12.74 13.30
C ALA A 22 -15.56 -12.49 14.81
N ASN A 23 -15.98 -13.51 15.56
CA ASN A 23 -16.07 -13.53 17.03
C ASN A 23 -14.94 -12.74 17.73
N GLY A 24 -15.30 -11.73 18.53
CA GLY A 24 -14.41 -11.08 19.51
C GLY A 24 -13.20 -10.30 18.99
N ALA A 25 -13.00 -10.18 17.68
CA ALA A 25 -11.87 -9.46 17.10
C ALA A 25 -12.33 -8.35 16.15
N GLU A 26 -11.84 -7.13 16.38
CA GLU A 26 -12.01 -5.97 15.51
C GLU A 26 -11.02 -6.08 14.34
N TRP A 27 -11.54 -6.10 13.12
CA TRP A 27 -10.75 -6.09 11.89
C TRP A 27 -11.06 -4.85 11.07
N ARG A 28 -10.01 -4.17 10.62
CA ARG A 28 -10.10 -3.02 9.72
C ARG A 28 -9.15 -3.21 8.55
N PHE A 29 -9.74 -3.36 7.36
CA PHE A 29 -9.05 -3.35 6.10
C PHE A 29 -9.31 -2.01 5.41
N THR A 30 -8.24 -1.34 4.99
CA THR A 30 -8.30 -0.04 4.32
C THR A 30 -7.52 -0.15 3.01
N PRO A 31 -8.21 -0.28 1.86
CA PRO A 31 -7.55 -0.27 0.57
C PRO A 31 -7.04 1.14 0.24
N LEU A 32 -6.01 1.20 -0.59
CA LEU A 32 -5.43 2.41 -1.14
C LEU A 32 -5.18 2.19 -2.63
N LEU A 33 -5.51 3.20 -3.44
CA LEU A 33 -5.10 3.26 -4.84
C LEU A 33 -4.66 4.69 -5.14
N ALA A 34 -3.43 4.82 -5.61
CA ALA A 34 -2.90 6.09 -6.13
C ALA A 34 -2.49 5.89 -7.58
N GLY A 35 -2.65 6.93 -8.40
CA GLY A 35 -2.23 6.94 -9.80
C GLY A 35 -1.76 8.32 -10.21
N GLY A 36 -0.90 8.37 -11.23
CA GLY A 36 -0.39 9.61 -11.78
C GLY A 36 0.37 9.38 -13.08
N GLU A 37 0.69 10.47 -13.76
CA GLU A 37 1.46 10.48 -14.99
C GLU A 37 2.63 11.45 -14.84
N ILE A 38 3.79 11.05 -15.34
CA ILE A 38 5.03 11.82 -15.29
C ILE A 38 5.51 12.01 -16.73
N TYR A 39 5.69 13.26 -17.12
CA TYR A 39 6.37 13.60 -18.37
C TYR A 39 7.83 13.93 -18.06
N THR A 40 8.75 13.35 -18.82
CA THR A 40 10.18 13.70 -18.81
C THR A 40 10.65 13.96 -20.23
N ASP A 41 11.52 14.94 -20.41
CA ASP A 41 12.17 15.25 -21.68
C ASP A 41 13.46 14.44 -21.91
N ASN A 42 14.00 13.83 -20.84
CA ASN A 42 15.22 13.02 -20.89
C ASN A 42 15.12 11.82 -19.94
N VAL A 43 14.46 10.74 -20.38
CA VAL A 43 14.19 9.54 -19.58
C VAL A 43 15.46 8.72 -19.26
N THR A 44 16.44 8.73 -20.15
CA THR A 44 17.71 8.00 -20.03
C THR A 44 18.82 8.83 -19.39
N LEU A 45 18.56 10.12 -19.11
CA LEU A 45 19.56 11.09 -18.65
C LEU A 45 20.75 11.18 -19.61
N ALA A 46 20.47 11.11 -20.91
CA ALA A 46 21.45 11.20 -21.98
C ALA A 46 22.10 12.60 -22.05
N PRO A 47 23.31 12.71 -22.63
CA PRO A 47 23.94 13.99 -22.93
C PRO A 47 23.07 14.88 -23.81
N ARG A 48 23.40 16.18 -23.82
CA ARG A 48 22.66 17.16 -24.59
C ARG A 48 22.72 16.86 -26.09
N GLY A 49 21.56 16.78 -26.75
CA GLY A 49 21.40 16.40 -28.15
C GLY A 49 21.00 14.93 -28.36
N GLU A 50 21.00 14.11 -27.32
CA GLU A 50 20.59 12.69 -27.34
C GLU A 50 19.41 12.42 -26.39
N GLU A 51 18.73 13.47 -25.91
CA GLU A 51 17.63 13.32 -24.95
C GLU A 51 16.41 12.62 -25.57
N GLU A 52 15.86 11.67 -24.82
CA GLU A 52 14.62 11.01 -25.19
C GLU A 52 13.50 11.36 -24.21
N SER A 53 12.44 11.98 -24.71
CA SER A 53 11.24 12.25 -23.93
C SER A 53 10.45 10.96 -23.68
N ASP A 54 9.75 10.85 -22.55
CA ASP A 54 8.83 9.76 -22.28
C ASP A 54 7.68 10.17 -21.36
N PHE A 55 6.59 9.43 -21.45
CA PHE A 55 5.49 9.48 -20.50
C PHE A 55 5.53 8.23 -19.63
N ILE A 56 5.50 8.41 -18.33
CA ILE A 56 5.54 7.33 -17.35
C ILE A 56 4.22 7.34 -16.59
N THR A 57 3.43 6.29 -16.78
CA THR A 57 2.21 6.06 -16.00
C THR A 57 2.57 5.34 -14.71
N GLN A 58 2.21 5.92 -13.57
CA GLN A 58 2.36 5.31 -12.26
C GLN A 58 1.02 4.83 -11.72
N ILE A 59 0.96 3.57 -11.28
CA ILE A 59 -0.19 3.01 -10.55
C ILE A 59 0.31 2.32 -9.29
N THR A 60 -0.21 2.74 -8.14
CA THR A 60 0.21 2.26 -6.82
C THR A 60 -0.97 1.75 -6.00
N PRO A 61 -1.42 0.50 -6.22
CA PRO A 61 -2.32 -0.16 -5.29
C PRO A 61 -1.63 -0.45 -3.96
N GLY A 62 -2.43 -0.51 -2.90
CA GLY A 62 -1.98 -0.86 -1.57
C GLY A 62 -3.11 -1.14 -0.61
N PHE A 63 -2.75 -1.53 0.60
CA PHE A 63 -3.70 -1.69 1.69
C PHE A 63 -3.03 -1.54 3.06
N SER A 64 -3.86 -1.21 4.04
CA SER A 64 -3.55 -1.35 5.46
C SER A 64 -4.55 -2.31 6.10
N LEU A 65 -4.04 -3.32 6.79
CA LEU A 65 -4.82 -4.25 7.60
C LEU A 65 -4.48 -4.03 9.07
N ARG A 66 -5.50 -3.93 9.91
CA ARG A 66 -5.39 -3.90 11.37
C ARG A 66 -6.34 -4.94 11.95
N GLY A 67 -5.84 -5.78 12.83
CA GLY A 67 -6.62 -6.76 13.58
C GLY A 67 -6.36 -6.60 15.08
N ARG A 68 -7.41 -6.53 15.89
CA ARG A 68 -7.35 -6.50 17.35
C ARG A 68 -8.38 -7.46 17.93
N GLY A 69 -7.93 -8.61 18.40
CA GLY A 69 -8.71 -9.53 19.20
C GLY A 69 -8.17 -9.64 20.62
N SER A 70 -8.83 -10.45 21.44
CA SER A 70 -8.41 -10.74 22.82
C SER A 70 -7.01 -11.37 22.91
N ARG A 71 -6.60 -12.10 21.87
CA ARG A 71 -5.35 -12.87 21.80
C ARG A 71 -4.51 -12.59 20.56
N LEU A 72 -4.91 -11.64 19.72
CA LEU A 72 -4.25 -11.36 18.45
C LEU A 72 -4.19 -9.85 18.21
N GLN A 73 -3.00 -9.35 17.92
CA GLN A 73 -2.79 -8.00 17.41
C GLN A 73 -2.04 -8.11 16.08
N LEU A 74 -2.64 -7.62 15.01
CA LEU A 74 -2.06 -7.61 13.67
C LEU A 74 -2.02 -6.19 13.12
N GLY A 75 -0.89 -5.81 12.54
CA GLY A 75 -0.75 -4.64 11.70
C GLY A 75 0.04 -4.99 10.45
N ALA A 76 -0.58 -4.87 9.28
CA ALA A 76 0.11 -5.04 8.00
C ALA A 76 -0.15 -3.84 7.10
N ASN A 77 0.88 -3.37 6.41
CA ASN A 77 0.78 -2.34 5.38
C ASN A 77 1.53 -2.85 4.16
N TYR A 78 0.89 -2.74 3.00
CA TYR A 78 1.46 -3.16 1.73
C TYR A 78 1.25 -2.08 0.68
N LEU A 79 2.27 -1.85 -0.14
CA LEU A 79 2.23 -1.01 -1.33
C LEU A 79 2.94 -1.72 -2.46
N MET A 80 2.37 -1.61 -3.66
CA MET A 80 2.96 -2.06 -4.91
C MET A 80 2.99 -0.87 -5.86
N GLN A 81 4.14 -0.28 -6.11
CA GLN A 81 4.30 0.83 -7.05
C GLN A 81 4.69 0.27 -8.41
N ASN A 82 3.89 0.54 -9.43
CA ASN A 82 4.15 0.14 -10.80
C ASN A 82 4.43 1.37 -11.64
N LEU A 83 5.50 1.33 -12.44
CA LEU A 83 5.87 2.36 -13.40
C LEU A 83 5.81 1.74 -14.79
N PHE A 84 5.03 2.36 -15.68
CA PHE A 84 4.85 1.96 -17.06
C PHE A 84 5.38 3.07 -17.98
N PHE A 85 6.39 2.77 -18.78
CA PHE A 85 7.02 3.68 -19.73
C PHE A 85 6.32 3.55 -21.08
N ALA A 86 5.92 4.67 -21.68
CA ALA A 86 5.14 4.67 -22.91
C ALA A 86 5.98 4.27 -24.13
N LYS A 87 7.26 4.67 -24.16
CA LYS A 87 8.15 4.39 -25.30
C LYS A 87 9.01 3.14 -25.13
N ASP A 88 9.40 2.80 -23.91
CA ASP A 88 10.28 1.66 -23.63
C ASP A 88 9.72 0.75 -22.54
N GLY A 89 8.92 -0.24 -22.95
CA GLY A 89 8.29 -1.18 -22.03
C GLY A 89 9.25 -2.08 -21.25
N ASP A 90 10.50 -2.25 -21.69
CA ASP A 90 11.50 -3.04 -20.97
C ASP A 90 11.95 -2.34 -19.67
N ARG A 91 11.70 -1.03 -19.56
CA ARG A 91 11.93 -0.23 -18.34
C ARG A 91 10.82 -0.34 -17.32
N ASN A 92 9.69 -0.99 -17.66
CA ASN A 92 8.58 -1.17 -16.74
C ASN A 92 9.07 -1.85 -15.46
N THR A 93 8.74 -1.25 -14.32
CA THR A 93 9.27 -1.71 -13.05
C THR A 93 8.21 -1.69 -11.98
N THR A 94 8.30 -2.67 -11.07
CA THR A 94 7.40 -2.82 -9.93
C THR A 94 8.20 -2.88 -8.66
N PHE A 95 7.86 -2.01 -7.71
CA PHE A 95 8.44 -1.99 -6.37
C PHE A 95 7.43 -2.45 -5.34
N HIS A 96 7.89 -3.30 -4.42
CA HIS A 96 7.09 -3.79 -3.31
C HIS A 96 7.60 -3.21 -1.99
N ARG A 97 6.67 -2.71 -1.18
CA ARG A 97 6.93 -2.31 0.20
C ARG A 97 5.92 -2.97 1.12
N PHE A 98 6.42 -3.74 2.07
CA PHE A 98 5.62 -4.43 3.07
C PHE A 98 6.17 -4.17 4.47
N LEU A 99 5.26 -3.89 5.40
CA LEU A 99 5.55 -3.85 6.83
C LEU A 99 4.45 -4.61 7.56
N GLY A 100 4.82 -5.72 8.18
CA GLY A 100 3.94 -6.59 8.94
C GLY A 100 4.43 -6.79 10.37
N LEU A 101 3.50 -6.69 11.31
CA LEU A 101 3.67 -6.99 12.74
C LEU A 101 2.49 -7.85 13.17
N ALA A 102 2.76 -8.99 13.79
CA ALA A 102 1.75 -9.83 14.40
C ALA A 102 2.19 -10.28 15.78
N ARG A 103 1.29 -10.21 16.75
CA ARG A 103 1.44 -10.79 18.08
C ARG A 103 0.23 -11.64 18.37
N ALA A 104 0.44 -12.92 18.64
CA ALA A 104 -0.62 -13.88 18.91
C ALA A 104 -0.30 -14.67 20.19
N GLU A 105 -1.31 -14.88 21.01
CA GLU A 105 -1.29 -15.83 22.11
C GLU A 105 -1.98 -17.11 21.64
N LEU A 106 -1.19 -18.15 21.37
CA LEU A 106 -1.67 -19.40 20.80
C LEU A 106 -2.26 -20.31 21.87
N ALA A 107 -1.65 -20.32 23.06
CA ALA A 107 -2.15 -21.01 24.24
C ALA A 107 -2.19 -20.02 25.40
N LYS A 108 -3.33 -19.96 26.09
CA LYS A 108 -3.61 -18.98 27.13
C LYS A 108 -2.51 -19.02 28.20
N ASP A 109 -1.83 -17.89 28.41
CA ASP A 109 -0.76 -17.69 29.39
C ASP A 109 0.45 -18.62 29.25
N HIS A 110 0.57 -19.36 28.13
CA HIS A 110 1.58 -20.41 27.96
C HIS A 110 2.42 -20.26 26.68
N LEU A 111 1.82 -19.82 25.58
CA LEU A 111 2.51 -19.75 24.29
C LEU A 111 2.21 -18.44 23.56
N PHE A 112 3.26 -17.66 23.37
CA PHE A 112 3.24 -16.38 22.68
C PHE A 112 4.01 -16.48 21.36
N PHE A 113 3.51 -15.82 20.33
CA PHE A 113 4.09 -15.76 19.00
C PHE A 113 4.17 -14.31 18.54
N ASP A 114 5.39 -13.86 18.22
CA ASP A 114 5.66 -12.54 17.68
C ASP A 114 6.30 -12.68 16.30
N LEU A 115 5.73 -11.98 15.32
CA LEU A 115 6.22 -11.95 13.94
C LEU A 115 6.41 -10.50 13.51
N ARG A 116 7.61 -10.22 12.98
CA ARG A 116 7.91 -8.96 12.30
C ARG A 116 8.46 -9.28 10.92
N ALA A 117 7.83 -8.71 9.90
CA ALA A 117 8.23 -8.87 8.51
C ALA A 117 8.35 -7.49 7.86
N THR A 118 9.46 -7.25 7.16
CA THR A 118 9.69 -6.01 6.42
C THR A 118 10.28 -6.35 5.07
N VAL A 119 9.65 -5.87 4.01
CA VAL A 119 10.16 -5.92 2.64
C VAL A 119 10.24 -4.49 2.15
N PHE A 120 11.42 -4.07 1.77
CA PHE A 120 11.65 -2.74 1.22
C PHE A 120 12.57 -2.86 0.01
N GLN A 121 12.12 -2.33 -1.12
CA GLN A 121 12.97 -2.17 -2.30
C GLN A 121 13.29 -0.69 -2.43
N ALA A 122 14.59 -0.37 -2.42
CA ALA A 122 15.10 0.95 -2.72
C ALA A 122 15.60 0.94 -4.17
N LEU A 123 15.22 1.95 -4.96
CA LEU A 123 15.82 2.15 -6.26
C LEU A 123 17.25 2.66 -6.05
N ILE A 124 18.25 1.83 -6.33
CA ILE A 124 19.64 2.24 -6.37
C ILE A 124 19.95 2.60 -7.82
N SER A 125 19.50 3.77 -8.26
CA SER A 125 19.94 4.33 -9.54
C SER A 125 21.19 5.17 -9.29
N PRO A 126 22.34 4.84 -9.89
CA PRO A 126 23.56 5.66 -9.76
C PRO A 126 23.41 7.08 -10.31
N THR A 127 22.36 7.36 -11.10
CA THR A 127 22.23 8.62 -11.83
C THR A 127 20.83 9.26 -11.89
N GLY A 128 19.73 8.67 -11.39
CA GLY A 128 18.37 9.18 -11.70
C GLY A 128 17.37 9.32 -10.55
N ALA A 129 16.57 10.39 -10.62
CA ALA A 129 15.53 10.77 -9.67
C ALA A 129 14.36 9.77 -9.67
N ALA A 130 14.13 9.12 -8.51
CA ALA A 130 12.91 8.35 -8.29
C ALA A 130 11.73 9.31 -8.09
N PRO A 131 10.56 9.08 -8.73
CA PRO A 131 9.39 9.92 -8.51
C PRO A 131 9.00 9.89 -7.02
N PRO A 132 8.76 11.06 -6.38
CA PRO A 132 8.47 11.13 -4.96
C PRO A 132 7.12 10.46 -4.66
N PHE A 133 7.11 9.46 -3.79
CA PHE A 133 5.89 8.81 -3.34
C PHE A 133 5.31 9.46 -2.08
N ARG A 134 4.03 9.87 -2.13
CA ARG A 134 3.26 10.41 -0.98
C ARG A 134 2.04 9.54 -0.63
N GLY A 135 2.19 8.23 -0.42
CA GLY A 135 1.02 7.35 -0.15
C GLY A 135 0.72 7.02 1.31
N PHE A 136 1.43 7.59 2.27
CA PHE A 136 0.96 7.65 3.65
C PHE A 136 1.19 9.08 4.16
N GLY A 137 0.21 9.96 3.91
CA GLY A 137 0.20 11.29 4.52
C GLY A 137 0.25 11.17 6.04
N GLY A 138 1.21 11.86 6.65
CA GLY A 138 1.44 11.83 8.09
C GLY A 138 0.20 12.20 8.91
N GLY A 139 0.00 11.46 9.99
CA GLY A 139 -1.07 11.65 10.95
C GLY A 139 -0.91 10.78 12.20
N MET A 140 0.31 10.66 12.72
CA MET A 140 0.51 10.32 14.14
C MET A 140 0.53 11.64 14.89
N GLY A 141 -0.65 12.22 15.13
CA GLY A 141 -0.84 13.27 16.11
C GLY A 141 -1.08 12.62 17.46
N GLY A 142 -0.05 12.61 18.31
CA GLY A 142 -0.23 12.43 19.75
C GLY A 142 -0.66 13.76 20.36
N GLY A 143 -1.68 13.71 21.21
CA GLY A 143 -2.15 14.76 22.11
C GLY A 143 -2.92 14.08 23.22
#